data_AF-A0A2V2S635-F1
#
_entry.id   AF-A0A2V2S635-F1
#
_cell.length_a   1.000
_cell.length_b   1.000
_cell.length_c   1.000
_cell.angle_alpha   90.00
_cell.angle_beta   90.00
_cell.angle_gamma   90.00
#
_symmetry.space_group_name_H-M   'P 1'
#
loop_
_entity.id
_entity.type
_entity.pdbx_description
1 polymer ?
#
loop_
_entity_poly.entity_id
_entity_poly.type
_entity_poly.pdbx_seq_one_letter_code
_entity_poly.pdbx_strand_id
1 'polypeptide(L)'
;MRHALKGVFAACGLMMACCTQASVSFTWTGNTNNSISGQLLSATASFDIVGGGTELQITLTNGGQQTLDPSDVLTAVFFNAHGVGTLTPVSAVLGSGSVEANAAIPSGETLGDEWAYQSGLSHGSGPATLGIGASGIGGTFTSAGNFGSNPQNLDGVGYGVINITSTNGNDHLPSTCFELNTVVFTLSGLPSGFNLTNITDVGFRYGTTTSEPFIIGTPVPEPSALALTVVGLGAFLRQRRRQKNFKTQSSSSKLQS
;
A
#
# COMPACT_ATOMS: atom_id res chain seq x y z
N MET A 1 -41.51 -13.14 -61.87
CA MET A 1 -40.13 -12.91 -61.37
C MET A 1 -40.26 -12.26 -60.00
N ARG A 2 -40.27 -13.05 -58.92
CA ARG A 2 -39.10 -13.32 -58.05
C ARG A 2 -38.37 -12.02 -57.70
N HIS A 3 -38.52 -11.54 -56.45
CA HIS A 3 -37.40 -11.44 -55.50
C HIS A 3 -37.95 -11.19 -54.08
N ALA A 4 -37.55 -12.09 -53.18
CA ALA A 4 -37.95 -12.18 -51.78
C ALA A 4 -37.24 -11.12 -50.93
N LEU A 5 -38.00 -10.45 -50.06
CA LEU A 5 -37.47 -9.58 -49.02
C LEU A 5 -37.08 -10.45 -47.82
N LYS A 6 -35.77 -10.66 -47.65
CA LYS A 6 -35.19 -11.41 -46.54
C LYS A 6 -35.27 -10.58 -45.26
N GLY A 7 -35.95 -11.12 -44.24
CA GLY A 7 -35.94 -10.57 -42.89
C GLY A 7 -34.56 -10.70 -42.27
N VAL A 8 -34.05 -9.59 -41.73
CA VAL A 8 -32.83 -9.55 -40.93
C VAL A 8 -33.24 -9.64 -39.46
N PHE A 9 -33.02 -10.80 -38.85
CA PHE A 9 -33.04 -10.94 -37.39
C PHE A 9 -31.73 -10.37 -36.84
N ALA A 10 -31.81 -9.25 -36.14
CA ALA A 10 -30.70 -8.71 -35.37
C ALA A 10 -30.60 -9.51 -34.05
N ALA A 11 -29.61 -10.39 -33.95
CA ALA A 11 -29.25 -11.05 -32.71
C ALA A 11 -28.48 -10.07 -31.82
N CYS A 12 -29.12 -9.57 -30.76
CA CYS A 12 -28.44 -8.90 -29.67
C CYS A 12 -27.63 -9.93 -28.87
N GLY A 13 -26.35 -10.06 -29.20
CA GLY A 13 -25.40 -10.81 -28.38
C GLY A 13 -25.24 -10.14 -27.02
N LEU A 14 -25.68 -10.81 -25.96
CA LEU A 14 -25.31 -10.50 -24.58
C LEU A 14 -23.81 -10.78 -24.45
N MET A 15 -22.99 -9.73 -24.57
CA MET A 15 -21.60 -9.74 -24.11
C MET A 15 -21.65 -9.85 -22.58
N MET A 16 -21.56 -11.09 -22.09
CA MET A 16 -21.25 -11.36 -20.69
C MET A 16 -19.80 -10.95 -20.48
N ALA A 17 -19.59 -9.67 -20.15
CA ALA A 17 -18.31 -9.19 -19.68
C ALA A 17 -17.99 -9.98 -18.41
N CYS A 18 -17.08 -10.95 -18.52
CA CYS A 18 -16.41 -11.52 -17.38
C CYS A 18 -15.65 -10.36 -16.72
N CYS A 19 -16.28 -9.68 -15.76
CA CYS A 19 -15.59 -8.78 -14.87
C CYS A 19 -14.65 -9.67 -14.06
N THR A 20 -13.41 -9.80 -14.51
CA THR A 20 -12.31 -10.18 -13.63
C THR A 20 -12.38 -9.19 -12.47
N GLN A 21 -12.70 -9.69 -11.28
CA GLN A 21 -12.65 -8.90 -10.07
C GLN A 21 -11.20 -8.42 -9.95
N ALA A 22 -10.95 -7.17 -10.30
CA ALA A 22 -9.66 -6.57 -10.07
C ALA A 22 -9.46 -6.64 -8.55
N SER A 23 -8.39 -7.30 -8.10
CA SER A 23 -7.94 -7.15 -6.73
C SER A 23 -7.64 -5.68 -6.55
N VAL A 24 -8.53 -5.00 -5.82
CA VAL A 24 -8.38 -3.59 -5.54
C VAL A 24 -7.34 -3.51 -4.43
N SER A 25 -6.18 -2.93 -4.71
CA SER A 25 -5.20 -2.60 -3.67
C SER A 25 -5.63 -1.32 -2.97
N PHE A 26 -5.50 -1.26 -1.65
CA PHE A 26 -5.76 -0.05 -0.87
C PHE A 26 -4.43 0.54 -0.39
N THR A 27 -4.10 1.74 -0.87
CA THR A 27 -2.75 2.32 -0.69
C THR A 27 -2.76 3.51 0.26
N TRP A 28 -1.77 3.56 1.14
CA TRP A 28 -1.49 4.65 2.06
C TRP A 28 -0.12 5.23 1.78
N THR A 29 0.00 6.54 1.83
CA THR A 29 1.27 7.24 1.60
C THR A 29 1.51 8.33 2.64
N GLY A 30 2.77 8.64 2.90
CA GLY A 30 3.18 9.74 3.76
C GLY A 30 4.58 10.24 3.41
N ASN A 31 4.87 11.48 3.79
CA ASN A 31 6.22 12.05 3.73
C ASN A 31 6.44 13.09 4.84
N THR A 32 7.69 13.31 5.20
CA THR A 32 8.13 14.37 6.11
C THR A 32 9.62 14.63 5.93
N ASN A 33 10.16 15.73 6.44
CA ASN A 33 11.61 15.91 6.52
C ASN A 33 12.13 15.36 7.84
N ASN A 34 13.24 14.62 7.80
CA ASN A 34 13.98 14.25 8.98
C ASN A 34 14.75 15.47 9.50
N SER A 35 14.49 15.88 10.74
CA SER A 35 15.16 17.04 11.36
C SER A 35 16.63 16.79 11.70
N ILE A 36 17.07 15.53 11.77
CA ILE A 36 18.45 15.16 12.12
C ILE A 36 19.32 15.21 10.85
N SER A 37 18.93 14.49 9.81
CA SER A 37 19.70 14.36 8.57
C SER A 37 19.37 15.44 7.52
N GLY A 38 18.21 16.09 7.64
CA GLY A 38 17.67 16.99 6.62
C GLY A 38 17.06 16.29 5.40
N GLN A 39 16.99 14.96 5.38
CA GLN A 39 16.48 14.19 4.25
C GLN A 39 14.95 14.17 4.19
N LEU A 40 14.38 14.19 2.98
CA LEU A 40 12.96 13.89 2.78
C LEU A 40 12.72 12.39 2.95
N LEU A 41 11.92 12.04 3.94
CA LEU A 41 11.40 10.70 4.17
C LEU A 41 10.08 10.55 3.40
N SER A 42 9.88 9.40 2.75
CA SER A 42 8.61 9.08 2.11
C SER A 42 8.38 7.59 2.12
N ALA A 43 7.17 7.18 2.50
CA ALA A 43 6.79 5.78 2.60
C ALA A 43 5.43 5.54 1.98
N THR A 44 5.25 4.32 1.46
CA THR A 44 3.97 3.82 0.96
C THR A 44 3.72 2.41 1.49
N ALA A 45 2.49 2.12 1.88
CA ALA A 45 2.02 0.76 2.15
C ALA A 45 0.79 0.47 1.29
N SER A 46 0.87 -0.59 0.48
CA SER A 46 -0.30 -1.12 -0.23
C SER A 46 -0.79 -2.38 0.47
N PHE A 47 -2.12 -2.50 0.59
CA PHE A 47 -2.78 -3.64 1.21
C PHE A 47 -3.61 -4.36 0.15
N ASP A 48 -3.43 -5.67 0.07
CA ASP A 48 -4.06 -6.52 -0.92
C ASP A 48 -4.63 -7.78 -0.25
N ILE A 49 -5.78 -8.25 -0.73
CA ILE A 49 -6.34 -9.54 -0.30
C ILE A 49 -5.90 -10.61 -1.30
N VAL A 50 -5.16 -11.60 -0.83
CA VAL A 50 -4.60 -12.69 -1.64
C VAL A 50 -5.00 -14.06 -1.05
N GLY A 51 -4.40 -15.14 -1.54
CA GLY A 51 -4.64 -16.49 -1.02
C GLY A 51 -6.09 -16.96 -1.15
N GLY A 52 -6.86 -16.44 -2.11
CA GLY A 52 -8.29 -16.73 -2.25
C GLY A 52 -9.19 -16.04 -1.21
N GLY A 53 -8.71 -14.98 -0.56
CA GLY A 53 -9.50 -14.18 0.39
C GLY A 53 -9.07 -14.33 1.85
N THR A 54 -8.07 -15.16 2.15
CA THR A 54 -7.69 -15.53 3.52
C THR A 54 -6.39 -14.91 4.00
N GLU A 55 -5.69 -14.19 3.12
CA GLU A 55 -4.37 -13.61 3.38
C GLU A 55 -4.36 -12.11 3.09
N LEU A 56 -3.74 -11.35 3.99
CA LEU A 56 -3.44 -9.95 3.82
C LEU A 56 -1.99 -9.83 3.35
N GLN A 57 -1.80 -9.31 2.15
CA GLN A 57 -0.49 -8.94 1.63
C GLN A 57 -0.26 -7.44 1.84
N ILE A 58 0.92 -7.09 2.33
CA ILE A 58 1.31 -5.71 2.64
C ILE A 58 2.61 -5.42 1.90
N THR A 59 2.59 -4.49 0.96
CA THR A 59 3.78 -4.03 0.24
C THR A 59 4.26 -2.72 0.82
N LEU A 60 5.36 -2.75 1.58
CA LEU A 60 5.97 -1.59 2.21
C LEU A 60 7.11 -1.06 1.32
N THR A 61 7.05 0.22 0.95
CA THR A 61 8.04 0.87 0.08
C THR A 61 8.58 2.13 0.72
N ASN A 62 9.90 2.32 0.66
CA ASN A 62 10.56 3.58 0.98
C ASN A 62 10.86 4.34 -0.32
N GLY A 63 10.25 5.52 -0.49
CA GLY A 63 10.50 6.45 -1.59
C GLY A 63 11.26 7.70 -1.14
N GLY A 64 11.86 7.69 0.05
CA GLY A 64 12.63 8.79 0.60
C GLY A 64 13.93 9.07 -0.16
N GLN A 65 14.66 10.08 0.29
CA GLN A 65 15.98 10.38 -0.26
C GLN A 65 17.06 9.42 0.29
N GLN A 66 18.32 9.75 0.03
CA GLN A 66 19.47 8.98 0.48
C GLN A 66 19.50 8.84 2.00
N THR A 67 19.76 7.62 2.47
CA THR A 67 19.91 7.33 3.90
C THR A 67 21.26 7.83 4.39
N LEU A 68 21.28 8.86 5.24
CA LEU A 68 22.50 9.43 5.84
C LEU A 68 22.59 9.17 7.35
N ASP A 69 21.46 8.94 7.99
CA ASP A 69 21.33 8.68 9.42
C ASP A 69 20.44 7.45 9.67
N PRO A 70 20.65 6.68 10.76
CA PRO A 70 19.75 5.57 11.12
C PRO A 70 18.27 5.98 11.16
N SER A 71 17.98 7.23 11.53
CA SER A 71 16.62 7.78 11.52
C SER A 71 16.05 8.06 10.11
N ASP A 72 16.81 7.78 9.04
CA ASP A 72 16.36 7.78 7.63
C ASP A 72 15.96 6.39 7.12
N VAL A 73 16.11 5.33 7.93
CA VAL A 73 15.76 3.96 7.57
C VAL A 73 14.30 3.68 7.94
N LEU A 74 13.49 3.20 6.98
CA LEU A 74 12.09 2.82 7.23
C LEU A 74 12.06 1.44 7.89
N THR A 75 11.72 1.39 9.16
CA THR A 75 11.85 0.17 9.98
C THR A 75 10.53 -0.43 10.41
N ALA A 76 9.42 0.29 10.32
CA ALA A 76 8.12 -0.28 10.63
C ALA A 76 6.95 0.38 9.92
N VAL A 77 5.89 -0.41 9.75
CA VAL A 77 4.55 0.02 9.37
C VAL A 77 3.57 -0.40 10.45
N PHE A 78 2.68 0.52 10.83
CA PHE A 78 1.64 0.32 11.82
C PHE A 78 0.28 0.50 11.15
N PHE A 79 -0.73 -0.24 11.58
CA PHE A 79 -2.08 -0.14 11.03
C PHE A 79 -3.12 -0.73 12.00
N ASN A 80 -4.39 -0.41 11.75
CA ASN A 80 -5.54 -1.09 12.34
C ASN A 80 -6.22 -1.93 11.26
N ALA A 81 -6.77 -3.09 11.65
CA ALA A 81 -7.60 -3.94 10.78
C ALA A 81 -8.88 -4.34 11.52
N HIS A 82 -9.95 -3.57 11.33
CA HIS A 82 -11.18 -3.78 12.09
C HIS A 82 -11.90 -5.08 11.70
N GLY A 83 -12.43 -5.78 12.70
CA GLY A 83 -13.14 -7.04 12.52
C GLY A 83 -12.22 -8.25 12.26
N VAL A 84 -10.91 -8.06 12.39
CA VAL A 84 -9.91 -9.13 12.26
C VAL A 84 -9.40 -9.50 13.65
N GLY A 85 -9.19 -10.80 13.89
CA GLY A 85 -8.49 -11.28 15.07
C GLY A 85 -6.97 -11.08 14.95
N THR A 86 -6.21 -11.83 15.73
CA THR A 86 -4.75 -11.90 15.52
C THR A 86 -4.45 -12.63 14.21
N LEU A 87 -3.81 -11.93 13.27
CA LEU A 87 -3.25 -12.53 12.06
C LEU A 87 -1.98 -13.33 12.37
N THR A 88 -1.64 -14.27 11.49
CA THR A 88 -0.44 -15.12 11.61
C THR A 88 0.58 -14.77 10.53
N PRO A 89 1.85 -14.50 10.88
CA PRO A 89 2.93 -14.31 9.91
C PRO A 89 3.09 -15.50 8.97
N VAL A 90 3.25 -15.24 7.68
CA VAL A 90 3.49 -16.29 6.66
C VAL A 90 4.84 -16.11 5.99
N SER A 91 5.14 -14.92 5.49
CA SER A 91 6.41 -14.64 4.82
C SER A 91 6.74 -13.15 4.80
N ALA A 92 8.04 -12.82 4.78
CA ALA A 92 8.55 -11.53 4.33
C ALA A 92 9.55 -11.78 3.20
N VAL A 93 9.39 -11.09 2.08
CA VAL A 93 10.25 -11.24 0.89
C VAL A 93 10.52 -9.89 0.25
N LEU A 94 11.61 -9.80 -0.50
CA LEU A 94 11.89 -8.63 -1.32
C LEU A 94 10.79 -8.40 -2.36
N GLY A 95 10.42 -7.14 -2.55
CA GLY A 95 9.55 -6.71 -3.64
C GLY A 95 10.20 -6.92 -5.01
N SER A 96 9.37 -6.93 -6.06
CA SER A 96 9.87 -7.08 -7.43
C SER A 96 10.84 -5.95 -7.79
N GLY A 97 12.07 -6.28 -8.17
CA GLY A 97 13.11 -5.32 -8.51
C GLY A 97 13.86 -4.73 -7.32
N SER A 98 13.49 -5.10 -6.10
CA SER A 98 14.27 -4.83 -4.88
C SER A 98 15.48 -5.76 -4.79
N VAL A 99 16.50 -5.31 -4.06
CA VAL A 99 17.73 -6.08 -3.79
C VAL A 99 18.22 -5.81 -2.37
N GLU A 100 19.01 -6.74 -1.84
CA GLU A 100 19.77 -6.53 -0.60
C GLU A 100 20.90 -5.51 -0.87
N ALA A 101 21.09 -4.60 0.06
CA ALA A 101 22.10 -3.55 0.01
C ALA A 101 23.20 -3.76 1.05
N ASN A 102 24.43 -3.43 0.68
CA ASN A 102 25.69 -3.50 1.45
C ASN A 102 26.17 -4.91 1.84
N ALA A 103 25.28 -5.84 2.15
CA ALA A 103 25.59 -7.22 2.48
C ALA A 103 24.49 -8.15 1.98
N ALA A 104 24.77 -9.47 2.00
CA ALA A 104 23.75 -10.48 1.72
C ALA A 104 23.22 -11.07 3.02
N ILE A 105 21.98 -11.56 3.00
CA ILE A 105 21.41 -12.30 4.13
C ILE A 105 22.28 -13.55 4.42
N PRO A 106 22.66 -13.82 5.69
CA PRO A 106 23.45 -14.99 6.03
C PRO A 106 22.81 -16.32 5.61
N SER A 107 23.65 -17.31 5.30
CA SER A 107 23.16 -18.64 4.90
C SER A 107 22.35 -19.30 6.02
N GLY A 108 21.12 -19.70 5.72
CA GLY A 108 20.21 -20.33 6.69
C GLY A 108 19.26 -19.33 7.37
N GLU A 109 19.36 -18.05 7.02
CA GLU A 109 18.42 -16.99 7.37
C GLU A 109 17.64 -16.54 6.12
N THR A 110 16.54 -15.85 6.38
CA THR A 110 15.64 -15.26 5.40
C THR A 110 15.27 -13.87 5.86
N LEU A 111 14.78 -13.03 4.94
CA LEU A 111 14.30 -11.69 5.32
C LEU A 111 13.22 -11.73 6.41
N GLY A 112 12.41 -12.79 6.44
CA GLY A 112 11.39 -12.98 7.47
C GLY A 112 11.93 -13.25 8.87
N ASP A 113 13.20 -13.61 9.00
CA ASP A 113 13.85 -13.81 10.29
C ASP A 113 14.19 -12.48 10.98
N GLU A 114 14.20 -11.39 10.22
CA GLU A 114 14.63 -10.04 10.63
C GLU A 114 13.46 -9.04 10.73
N TRP A 115 12.24 -9.53 10.53
CA TRP A 115 11.01 -8.75 10.67
C TRP A 115 10.05 -9.48 11.60
N ALA A 116 9.32 -8.73 12.43
CA ALA A 116 8.22 -9.26 13.21
C ALA A 116 6.92 -8.53 12.97
N TYR A 117 5.84 -9.30 12.92
CA TYR A 117 4.49 -8.81 13.12
C TYR A 117 4.12 -8.87 14.60
N GLN A 118 3.45 -7.83 15.09
CA GLN A 118 2.92 -7.78 16.44
C GLN A 118 1.46 -7.30 16.42
N SER A 119 0.63 -7.93 17.23
CA SER A 119 -0.76 -7.52 17.48
C SER A 119 -0.96 -7.10 18.94
N GLY A 120 -2.02 -6.35 19.20
CA GLY A 120 -2.34 -5.88 20.56
C GLY A 120 -1.35 -4.82 21.06
N LEU A 121 -0.76 -4.06 20.13
CA LEU A 121 0.10 -2.94 20.48
C LEU A 121 -0.68 -1.94 21.33
N SER A 122 -0.11 -1.57 22.48
CA SER A 122 -0.54 -0.38 23.18
C SER A 122 0.01 0.82 22.41
N HIS A 123 -0.75 1.91 22.32
CA HIS A 123 -0.57 3.10 21.46
C HIS A 123 0.78 3.87 21.59
N GLY A 124 1.86 3.25 22.07
CA GLY A 124 3.18 3.84 22.37
C GLY A 124 3.98 4.32 21.16
N SER A 125 3.51 4.08 19.93
CA SER A 125 4.16 4.56 18.70
C SER A 125 3.18 5.09 17.64
N GLY A 126 1.87 5.11 17.92
CA GLY A 126 0.80 5.58 17.01
C GLY A 126 -0.59 5.10 17.45
N PRO A 127 -1.68 5.48 16.73
CA PRO A 127 -3.05 5.04 17.03
C PRO A 127 -3.36 3.57 16.68
N ALA A 128 -2.40 2.89 16.03
CA ALA A 128 -2.56 1.55 15.52
C ALA A 128 -2.31 0.46 16.59
N THR A 129 -3.01 -0.67 16.43
CA THR A 129 -2.95 -1.84 17.32
C THR A 129 -2.20 -3.02 16.72
N LEU A 130 -1.88 -2.94 15.42
CA LEU A 130 -1.08 -3.91 14.67
C LEU A 130 0.15 -3.21 14.09
N GLY A 131 1.21 -3.97 13.89
CA GLY A 131 2.38 -3.47 13.18
C GLY A 131 3.28 -4.57 12.66
N ILE A 132 4.17 -4.19 11.76
CA ILE A 132 5.29 -4.99 11.26
C ILE A 132 6.54 -4.14 11.38
N GLY A 133 7.61 -4.68 11.97
CA GLY A 133 8.86 -3.95 12.22
C GLY A 133 10.11 -4.81 12.14
N ALA A 134 11.21 -4.20 11.68
CA ALA A 134 12.56 -4.77 11.64
C ALA A 134 13.38 -4.48 12.90
N SER A 135 12.85 -3.64 13.79
CA SER A 135 13.53 -3.24 15.02
C SER A 135 12.59 -3.33 16.22
N GLY A 136 13.16 -3.48 17.41
CA GLY A 136 12.39 -3.63 18.64
C GLY A 136 11.56 -2.40 19.01
N ILE A 137 11.88 -1.21 18.47
CA ILE A 137 11.22 0.10 18.72
C ILE A 137 10.79 0.27 20.18
N GLY A 138 11.76 0.49 21.08
CA GLY A 138 11.47 0.68 22.50
C GLY A 138 10.70 -0.48 23.16
N GLY A 139 10.81 -1.70 22.63
CA GLY A 139 10.10 -2.90 23.09
C GLY A 139 8.69 -3.06 22.52
N THR A 140 8.35 -2.35 21.44
CA THR A 140 7.06 -2.45 20.73
C THR A 140 6.93 -3.80 20.01
N PHE A 141 7.98 -4.23 19.32
CA PHE A 141 8.01 -5.51 18.62
C PHE A 141 8.64 -6.59 19.49
N THR A 142 8.35 -7.85 19.20
CA THR A 142 9.01 -9.00 19.84
C THR A 142 10.53 -8.85 19.73
N SER A 143 11.28 -9.43 20.66
CA SER A 143 12.74 -9.37 20.60
C SER A 143 13.33 -10.08 19.39
N ALA A 144 12.54 -10.91 18.67
CA ALA A 144 12.99 -11.64 17.50
C ALA A 144 11.95 -11.63 16.35
N GLY A 145 12.43 -11.81 15.11
CA GLY A 145 11.60 -11.93 13.91
C GLY A 145 10.71 -13.16 13.91
N ASN A 146 9.62 -13.12 13.17
CA ASN A 146 8.59 -14.16 13.21
C ASN A 146 7.93 -14.49 11.88
N PHE A 147 8.47 -13.99 10.76
CA PHE A 147 8.02 -14.38 9.42
C PHE A 147 8.82 -15.54 8.83
N GLY A 148 10.01 -15.83 9.37
CA GLY A 148 10.88 -16.92 8.96
C GLY A 148 10.96 -18.05 9.99
N SER A 149 11.89 -18.98 9.77
CA SER A 149 12.07 -20.19 10.60
C SER A 149 13.30 -20.14 11.52
N ASN A 150 14.15 -19.13 11.39
CA ASN A 150 15.36 -18.93 12.17
C ASN A 150 15.39 -17.51 12.77
N PRO A 151 14.52 -17.21 13.76
CA PRO A 151 14.32 -15.86 14.30
C PRO A 151 15.63 -15.18 14.70
N GLN A 152 15.88 -13.97 14.16
CA GLN A 152 16.98 -13.10 14.55
C GLN A 152 16.49 -11.99 15.47
N ASN A 153 17.40 -11.44 16.28
CA ASN A 153 17.05 -10.37 17.21
C ASN A 153 16.78 -9.06 16.47
N LEU A 154 15.69 -8.38 16.83
CA LEU A 154 15.30 -7.10 16.21
C LEU A 154 16.04 -5.91 16.85
N ASP A 155 17.36 -5.89 16.71
CA ASP A 155 18.23 -4.90 17.34
C ASP A 155 18.89 -3.99 16.29
N GLY A 156 18.45 -2.73 16.24
CA GLY A 156 19.02 -1.72 15.34
C GLY A 156 18.22 -1.49 14.07
N VAL A 157 18.84 -0.89 13.06
CA VAL A 157 18.20 -0.53 11.78
C VAL A 157 18.38 -1.57 10.67
N GLY A 158 19.13 -2.65 10.95
CA GLY A 158 19.41 -3.70 9.96
C GLY A 158 18.13 -4.23 9.32
N TYR A 159 18.21 -4.57 8.03
CA TYR A 159 17.10 -5.09 7.21
C TYR A 159 15.89 -4.16 7.09
N GLY A 160 16.01 -2.93 7.60
CA GLY A 160 15.08 -1.86 7.31
C GLY A 160 15.11 -1.48 5.82
N VAL A 161 14.04 -0.82 5.37
CA VAL A 161 13.85 -0.46 3.97
C VAL A 161 14.47 0.90 3.70
N ILE A 162 15.33 0.98 2.68
CA ILE A 162 15.97 2.22 2.22
C ILE A 162 15.69 2.43 0.73
N ASN A 163 15.70 3.67 0.24
CA ASN A 163 15.58 3.92 -1.19
C ASN A 163 16.95 4.00 -1.88
N ILE A 164 17.93 4.65 -1.23
CA ILE A 164 19.27 4.88 -1.79
C ILE A 164 20.30 4.75 -0.66
N THR A 165 21.32 3.92 -0.88
CA THR A 165 22.46 3.77 0.04
C THR A 165 23.35 5.01 0.08
N SER A 166 24.09 5.18 1.17
CA SER A 166 25.16 6.19 1.26
C SER A 166 26.46 5.57 1.70
N THR A 167 27.54 5.88 0.98
CA THR A 167 28.90 5.56 1.40
C THR A 167 29.37 6.43 2.57
N ASN A 168 28.67 7.55 2.83
CA ASN A 168 29.00 8.53 3.86
C ASN A 168 27.93 8.58 4.95
N GLY A 169 27.09 7.55 5.07
CA GLY A 169 26.12 7.45 6.15
C GLY A 169 26.82 7.27 7.50
N ASN A 170 26.22 7.80 8.56
CA ASN A 170 26.71 7.66 9.92
C ASN A 170 26.50 6.23 10.46
N ASP A 171 26.97 5.95 11.69
CA ASP A 171 26.57 4.79 12.50
C ASP A 171 26.53 3.45 11.75
N HIS A 172 27.60 3.17 11.01
CA HIS A 172 27.81 1.89 10.32
C HIS A 172 26.82 1.61 9.17
N LEU A 173 26.00 2.59 8.76
CA LEU A 173 25.10 2.47 7.61
C LEU A 173 25.77 1.91 6.35
N PRO A 174 27.03 2.27 5.98
CA PRO A 174 27.67 1.71 4.79
C PRO A 174 27.95 0.20 4.86
N SER A 175 27.93 -0.41 6.05
CA SER A 175 28.21 -1.83 6.28
C SER A 175 27.01 -2.65 6.73
N THR A 176 25.90 -2.00 7.07
CA THR A 176 24.67 -2.66 7.55
C THR A 176 23.85 -3.19 6.38
N CYS A 177 23.35 -4.42 6.47
CA CYS A 177 22.44 -4.99 5.47
C CYS A 177 21.11 -4.23 5.48
N PHE A 178 20.59 -3.88 4.30
CA PHE A 178 19.28 -3.23 4.15
C PHE A 178 18.52 -3.76 2.94
N GLU A 179 17.22 -3.50 2.92
CA GLU A 179 16.38 -3.81 1.76
C GLU A 179 16.18 -2.56 0.90
N LEU A 180 16.59 -2.64 -0.36
CA LEU A 180 16.42 -1.54 -1.30
C LEU A 180 14.99 -1.52 -1.84
N ASN A 181 14.34 -0.37 -1.73
CA ASN A 181 13.02 -0.01 -2.23
C ASN A 181 11.83 -0.61 -1.47
N THR A 182 11.61 -1.92 -1.58
CA THR A 182 10.33 -2.54 -1.24
C THR A 182 10.47 -3.92 -0.60
N VAL A 183 9.67 -4.17 0.44
CA VAL A 183 9.47 -5.47 1.08
C VAL A 183 7.98 -5.83 1.04
N VAL A 184 7.67 -7.10 0.85
CA VAL A 184 6.31 -7.64 0.81
C VAL A 184 6.12 -8.63 1.95
N PHE A 185 5.13 -8.36 2.80
CA PHE A 185 4.73 -9.20 3.91
C PHE A 185 3.43 -9.92 3.57
N THR A 186 3.29 -11.18 4.01
CA THR A 186 2.04 -11.93 3.93
C THR A 186 1.64 -12.38 5.33
N LEU A 187 0.40 -12.07 5.70
CA LEU A 187 -0.25 -12.47 6.94
C LEU A 187 -1.48 -13.33 6.60
N SER A 188 -1.68 -14.43 7.29
CA SER A 188 -2.86 -15.30 7.14
C SER A 188 -3.88 -15.08 8.28
N GLY A 189 -5.10 -15.57 8.06
CA GLY A 189 -6.17 -15.52 9.05
C GLY A 189 -7.17 -14.39 8.82
N LEU A 190 -7.24 -13.83 7.60
CA LEU A 190 -8.32 -12.90 7.26
C LEU A 190 -9.68 -13.60 7.32
N PRO A 191 -10.69 -12.98 7.97
CA PRO A 191 -12.04 -13.52 7.98
C PRO A 191 -12.68 -13.40 6.58
N SER A 192 -13.57 -14.33 6.27
CA SER A 192 -14.35 -14.29 5.02
C SER A 192 -15.11 -12.96 4.91
N GLY A 193 -15.00 -12.32 3.74
CA GLY A 193 -15.66 -11.04 3.47
C GLY A 193 -14.97 -9.82 4.08
N PHE A 194 -13.73 -9.95 4.56
CA PHE A 194 -12.91 -8.80 4.95
C PHE A 194 -12.83 -7.78 3.81
N ASN A 195 -12.85 -6.50 4.17
CA ASN A 195 -12.77 -5.39 3.24
C ASN A 195 -11.57 -4.51 3.59
N LEU A 196 -10.77 -4.14 2.60
CA LEU A 196 -9.60 -3.28 2.77
C LEU A 196 -9.94 -1.88 3.29
N THR A 197 -11.19 -1.42 3.17
CA THR A 197 -11.63 -0.17 3.83
C THR A 197 -11.62 -0.26 5.36
N ASN A 198 -11.50 -1.46 5.93
CA ASN A 198 -11.32 -1.67 7.37
C ASN A 198 -9.87 -1.49 7.81
N ILE A 199 -8.94 -1.28 6.87
CA ILE A 199 -7.57 -0.87 7.17
C ILE A 199 -7.57 0.63 7.42
N THR A 200 -7.16 1.03 8.61
CA THR A 200 -7.17 2.41 9.09
C THR A 200 -5.88 2.73 9.83
N ASP A 201 -5.68 4.00 10.15
CA ASP A 201 -4.62 4.46 11.06
C ASP A 201 -3.21 4.00 10.64
N VAL A 202 -2.96 3.97 9.32
CA VAL A 202 -1.66 3.54 8.80
C VAL A 202 -0.60 4.58 9.14
N GLY A 203 0.51 4.15 9.73
CA GLY A 203 1.64 4.99 10.08
C GLY A 203 2.96 4.33 9.77
N PHE A 204 3.97 5.14 9.48
CA PHE A 204 5.31 4.69 9.09
C PHE A 204 6.32 5.20 10.12
N ARG A 205 7.17 4.30 10.62
CA ARG A 205 8.25 4.66 11.55
C ARG A 205 9.59 4.51 10.86
N TYR A 206 10.41 5.52 11.06
CA TYR A 206 11.81 5.48 10.72
C TYR A 206 12.66 5.33 11.98
N GLY A 207 13.80 4.65 11.88
CA GLY A 207 14.74 4.44 12.98
C GLY A 207 14.37 3.31 13.96
N THR A 208 14.81 3.39 15.21
CA THR A 208 14.76 2.29 16.20
C THR A 208 14.12 2.68 17.54
N THR A 209 13.66 3.91 17.66
CA THR A 209 13.15 4.51 18.90
C THR A 209 11.81 5.19 18.66
N THR A 210 11.07 5.41 19.73
CA THR A 210 9.75 6.07 19.66
C THR A 210 9.85 7.58 19.43
N SER A 211 11.04 8.17 19.59
CA SER A 211 11.31 9.60 19.40
C SER A 211 11.70 9.96 17.96
N GLU A 212 12.01 8.97 17.12
CA GLU A 212 12.37 9.18 15.71
C GLU A 212 11.15 9.43 14.82
N PRO A 213 11.34 9.89 13.57
CA PRO A 213 10.24 10.32 12.72
C PRO A 213 9.13 9.28 12.58
N PHE A 214 7.90 9.73 12.81
CA PHE A 214 6.68 8.99 12.56
C PHE A 214 5.80 9.75 11.58
N ILE A 215 5.40 9.08 10.52
CA ILE A 215 4.59 9.67 9.46
C ILE A 215 3.20 9.06 9.52
N ILE A 216 2.19 9.91 9.73
CA ILE A 216 0.80 9.50 9.59
C ILE A 216 0.49 9.34 8.11
N GLY A 217 0.12 8.13 7.72
CA GLY A 217 -0.28 7.82 6.36
C GLY A 217 -1.63 8.44 6.02
N THR A 218 -1.80 8.76 4.74
CA THR A 218 -3.08 9.19 4.18
C THR A 218 -3.50 8.23 3.07
N PRO A 219 -4.79 7.86 2.99
CA PRO A 219 -5.25 6.93 1.97
C PRO A 219 -5.25 7.61 0.60
N VAL A 220 -4.73 6.92 -0.41
CA VAL A 220 -4.73 7.38 -1.79
C VAL A 220 -6.05 6.96 -2.46
N PRO A 221 -6.84 7.90 -3.01
CA PRO A 221 -8.07 7.55 -3.71
C PRO A 221 -7.80 6.64 -4.91
N GLU A 222 -8.59 5.58 -5.06
CA GLU A 222 -8.45 4.66 -6.19
C GLU A 222 -8.53 5.41 -7.54
N PRO A 223 -7.66 5.10 -8.52
CA PRO A 223 -7.70 5.75 -9.84
C PRO A 223 -9.06 5.64 -10.55
N SER A 224 -9.80 4.57 -10.28
CA SER A 224 -11.16 4.31 -10.78
C SER A 224 -12.18 5.34 -10.28
N ALA A 225 -12.08 5.77 -9.02
CA ALA A 225 -12.97 6.76 -8.42
C ALA A 225 -12.78 8.14 -9.09
N LEU A 226 -11.53 8.48 -9.43
CA LEU A 226 -11.21 9.69 -10.19
C LEU A 226 -11.76 9.59 -11.62
N ALA A 227 -11.57 8.46 -12.29
CA ALA A 227 -12.07 8.24 -13.65
C ALA A 227 -13.61 8.34 -13.72
N LEU A 228 -14.33 7.73 -12.78
CA LEU A 228 -15.79 7.81 -12.72
C LEU A 228 -16.29 9.22 -12.43
N THR A 229 -15.58 9.97 -11.59
CA THR A 229 -15.93 11.37 -11.31
C THR A 229 -15.76 12.23 -12.56
N VAL A 230 -14.66 12.05 -13.30
CA VAL A 230 -14.41 12.76 -14.57
C VAL A 230 -15.45 12.39 -15.63
N VAL A 231 -15.77 11.11 -15.80
CA VAL A 231 -16.79 10.65 -16.75
C VAL A 231 -18.18 11.16 -16.35
N GLY A 232 -18.52 11.10 -15.06
CA GLY A 232 -19.79 11.59 -14.51
C GLY A 232 -19.98 13.10 -14.73
N LEU A 233 -18.97 13.92 -14.43
CA LEU A 233 -19.01 15.35 -14.72
C LEU A 233 -19.12 15.62 -16.22
N GLY A 234 -18.35 14.90 -17.04
CA GLY A 234 -18.40 15.03 -18.49
C GLY A 234 -19.79 14.75 -19.07
N ALA A 235 -20.43 13.67 -18.62
CA ALA A 235 -21.79 13.29 -19.03
C ALA A 235 -22.83 14.35 -18.59
N PHE A 236 -22.75 14.82 -17.34
CA PHE A 236 -23.64 15.84 -16.80
C PHE A 236 -23.55 17.16 -17.56
N LEU A 237 -22.33 17.64 -17.85
CA LEU A 237 -22.09 18.85 -18.61
C LEU A 237 -22.63 18.75 -20.05
N ARG A 238 -22.46 17.59 -20.70
CA ARG A 238 -23.01 17.31 -22.04
C ARG A 238 -24.54 17.30 -22.05
N GLN A 239 -25.17 16.72 -21.04
CA GLN A 239 -26.64 16.69 -20.91
C GLN A 239 -27.22 18.08 -20.70
N ARG A 240 -26.59 18.93 -19.88
CA ARG A 240 -26.98 20.33 -19.70
C ARG A 240 -26.94 21.14 -21.00
N ARG A 241 -25.93 20.92 -21.86
CA ARG A 241 -25.84 21.58 -23.17
C ARG A 241 -26.99 21.16 -24.10
N ARG A 242 -27.37 19.88 -24.10
CA ARG A 242 -28.51 19.39 -24.89
C ARG A 242 -29.84 20.02 -24.46
N GLN A 243 -30.07 20.18 -23.16
CA GLN A 243 -31.31 20.80 -22.66
C GLN A 243 -31.43 22.28 -23.00
N LYS A 244 -30.32 23.03 -23.03
CA LYS A 244 -30.34 24.43 -23.48
C LYS A 244 -30.74 24.55 -24.96
N ASN A 245 -30.13 23.72 -25.83
CA ASN A 245 -30.42 23.76 -27.27
C ASN A 245 -31.88 23.38 -27.60
N PHE A 246 -32.48 22.48 -26.82
CA PHE A 246 -33.88 22.09 -27.00
C PHE A 246 -34.87 23.22 -26.67
N LYS A 247 -34.59 24.02 -25.63
CA LYS A 247 -35.42 25.19 -25.28
C LYS A 247 -35.36 26.28 -26.35
N THR A 248 -34.20 26.48 -26.98
CA THR A 248 -34.04 27.49 -28.05
C THR A 248 -34.81 27.14 -29.32
N GLN A 249 -34.88 25.85 -29.70
CA GLN A 249 -35.67 25.42 -30.86
C GLN A 249 -37.19 25.47 -30.60
N SER A 250 -37.65 25.19 -29.38
CA SER A 250 -39.08 25.27 -29.03
C SER A 250 -39.64 26.69 -29.16
N SER A 251 -38.87 27.73 -28.80
CA SER A 251 -39.31 29.13 -28.90
C SER A 251 -39.37 29.68 -30.33
N SER A 252 -38.60 29.14 -31.28
CA SER A 252 -38.62 29.60 -32.68
C SER A 252 -39.85 29.09 -33.46
N SER A 253 -40.39 27.92 -33.09
CA SER A 253 -41.57 27.35 -33.77
C SER A 253 -42.90 28.06 -33.49
N LYS A 254 -42.98 28.88 -32.43
CA LYS A 254 -44.19 29.66 -32.07
C LYS A 254 -44.29 31.02 -32.76
N LEU A 255 -43.29 31.42 -33.55
CA LEU A 255 -43.27 32.69 -34.27
C LEU A 255 -43.61 32.54 -35.77
N GLN A 256 -43.99 31.34 -36.22
CA GLN A 256 -44.37 31.05 -37.60
C GLN A 256 -45.84 30.62 -37.77
N SER A 257 -46.70 30.86 -36.78
CA SER A 257 -48.16 30.69 -36.90
C SER A 257 -48.87 32.02 -36.77
#